data_AF-A0A840QI86-F1
#
_entry.id   AF-A0A840QI86-F1
#
_cell.length_a   1.000
_cell.length_b   1.000
_cell.length_c   1.000
_cell.angle_alpha   90.00
_cell.angle_beta   90.00
_cell.angle_gamma   90.00
#
_symmetry.space_group_name_H-M   'P 1'
#
loop_
_entity.id
_entity.type
_entity.pdbx_description
1 polymer ?
#
loop_
_entity_poly.entity_id
_entity_poly.type
_entity_poly.pdbx_seq_one_letter_code
_entity_poly.pdbx_strand_id
1 'polypeptide(L)'
;MGGREMGYMGPGLPGQRSVLVAEDRAYMENLWGLPSGTLRTETRRGTVEVFSQLAEGSIKACWIICTNPVATVANRKTVITGLEAASATGT
;
A
#
# COMPACT_ATOMS: atom_id res chain seq x y z
N MET A 1 -5.03 16.99 4.46
CA MET A 1 -5.58 15.62 4.64
C MET A 1 -4.66 14.88 5.59
N GLY A 2 -5.19 14.34 6.69
CA GLY A 2 -4.44 13.67 7.77
C GLY A 2 -3.79 12.33 7.42
N GLY A 3 -3.88 11.86 6.16
CA GLY A 3 -3.39 10.54 5.78
C GLY A 3 -1.88 10.38 5.91
N ARG A 4 -1.11 11.46 5.74
CA ARG A 4 0.36 11.45 5.88
C ARG A 4 0.75 11.20 7.33
N GLU A 5 0.08 11.88 8.23
CA GLU A 5 0.27 11.79 9.67
C GLU A 5 -0.10 10.39 10.19
N MET A 6 -1.00 9.70 9.51
CA MET A 6 -1.42 8.33 9.83
C MET A 6 -0.59 7.24 9.14
N GLY A 7 0.44 7.60 8.34
CA GLY A 7 1.33 6.64 7.67
C GLY A 7 0.86 6.13 6.30
N TYR A 8 -0.15 6.74 5.67
CA TYR A 8 -0.72 6.27 4.38
C TYR A 8 0.16 6.59 3.14
N MET A 9 1.47 6.75 3.31
CA MET A 9 2.39 7.07 2.21
C MET A 9 3.69 6.30 2.32
N GLY A 10 4.05 5.54 1.27
CA GLY A 10 5.35 4.89 1.12
C GLY A 10 5.77 4.11 2.38
N PRO A 11 6.99 4.32 2.90
CA PRO A 11 7.45 3.68 4.14
C PRO A 11 6.85 4.27 5.44
N GLY A 12 5.81 5.11 5.36
CA GLY A 12 5.30 5.87 6.49
C GLY A 12 4.72 5.01 7.60
N LEU A 13 5.05 5.39 8.84
CA LEU A 13 4.40 4.97 10.06
C LEU A 13 3.67 6.17 10.69
N PRO A 14 2.66 5.96 11.55
CA PRO A 14 1.97 7.06 12.22
C PRO A 14 2.91 8.01 12.95
N GLY A 15 2.62 9.31 12.88
CA GLY A 15 3.40 10.36 13.52
C GLY A 15 4.66 10.79 12.76
N GLN A 16 4.64 10.76 11.42
CA GLN A 16 5.78 11.12 10.56
C GLN A 16 7.02 10.23 10.78
N ARG A 17 6.78 8.97 11.17
CA ARG A 17 7.81 7.93 11.33
C ARG A 17 8.00 7.14 10.04
N SER A 18 9.05 6.33 9.97
CA SER A 18 9.35 5.51 8.78
C SER A 18 9.77 4.09 9.13
N VAL A 19 9.24 3.09 8.41
CA VAL A 19 9.75 1.71 8.51
C VAL A 19 11.21 1.58 8.09
N LEU A 20 11.81 2.59 7.46
CA LEU A 20 13.23 2.59 7.14
C LEU A 20 14.13 2.91 8.34
N VAL A 21 13.56 3.48 9.41
CA VAL A 21 14.29 3.82 10.64
C VAL A 21 14.08 2.71 11.66
N ALA A 22 15.17 2.10 12.14
CA ALA A 22 15.10 0.96 13.05
C ALA A 22 14.44 1.31 14.39
N GLU A 23 14.73 2.49 14.92
CA GLU A 23 14.14 2.99 16.16
C GLU A 23 12.63 3.19 16.05
N ASP A 24 12.16 3.76 14.93
CA ASP A 24 10.74 3.93 14.66
C ASP A 24 10.01 2.59 14.63
N ARG A 25 10.60 1.58 13.97
CA ARG A 25 10.01 0.24 13.94
C ARG A 25 9.93 -0.36 15.34
N ALA A 26 11.02 -0.31 16.10
CA ALA A 26 11.06 -0.86 17.46
C ALA A 26 10.03 -0.18 18.38
N TYR A 27 9.90 1.14 18.29
CA TYR A 27 8.89 1.90 19.02
C TYR A 27 7.46 1.44 18.65
N MET A 28 7.17 1.33 17.36
CA MET A 28 5.83 0.95 16.88
C MET A 28 5.50 -0.52 17.18
N GLU A 29 6.46 -1.44 17.05
CA GLU A 29 6.29 -2.84 17.42
C GLU A 29 5.96 -2.98 18.90
N ASN A 30 6.69 -2.27 19.77
CA ASN A 30 6.39 -2.24 21.19
C ASN A 30 5.01 -1.63 21.49
N LEU A 31 4.67 -0.50 20.86
CA LEU A 31 3.38 0.16 21.03
C LEU A 31 2.20 -0.73 20.61
N TRP A 32 2.38 -1.52 19.55
CA TRP A 32 1.36 -2.42 19.01
C TRP A 32 1.41 -3.84 19.59
N GLY A 33 2.35 -4.14 20.50
CA GLY A 33 2.51 -5.46 21.09
C GLY A 33 2.96 -6.54 20.11
N LEU A 34 3.74 -6.17 19.08
CA LEU A 34 4.27 -7.08 18.07
C LEU A 34 5.66 -7.61 18.47
N PRO A 35 6.02 -8.84 18.07
CA PRO A 35 7.40 -9.33 18.18
C PRO A 35 8.38 -8.41 17.46
N SER A 36 9.60 -8.29 17.98
CA SER A 36 10.64 -7.48 17.34
C SER A 36 10.97 -7.98 15.93
N GLY A 37 11.07 -7.04 14.97
CA GLY A 37 11.37 -7.34 13.57
C GLY A 37 10.16 -7.79 12.75
N THR A 38 8.94 -7.67 13.28
CA THR A 38 7.69 -7.94 12.54
C THR A 38 7.48 -6.94 11.41
N LEU A 39 7.82 -5.67 11.62
CA LEU A 39 7.65 -4.62 10.62
C LEU A 39 8.67 -4.77 9.48
N ARG A 40 8.13 -5.07 8.31
CA ARG A 40 8.88 -5.21 7.05
C ARG A 40 9.50 -3.90 6.61
N THR A 41 10.71 -3.98 6.07
CA THR A 41 11.45 -2.84 5.51
C THR A 41 11.35 -2.79 3.99
N GLU A 42 10.78 -3.80 3.34
CA GLU A 42 10.63 -3.79 1.88
C GLU A 42 9.52 -2.81 1.47
N THR A 43 9.92 -1.70 0.85
CA THR A 43 9.00 -0.70 0.33
C THR A 43 8.69 -0.97 -1.14
N ARG A 44 7.41 -0.86 -1.52
CA ARG A 44 7.01 -0.92 -2.94
C ARG A 44 6.87 0.48 -3.54
N ARG A 45 6.90 0.51 -4.88
CA ARG A 45 6.69 1.72 -5.67
C ARG A 45 5.24 2.22 -5.55
N GLY A 46 5.01 3.45 -6.00
CA GLY A 46 3.78 4.21 -5.75
C GLY A 46 2.52 3.65 -6.41
N THR A 47 1.37 4.24 -6.05
CA THR A 47 0.02 3.79 -6.41
C THR A 47 -0.21 3.51 -7.89
N VAL A 48 0.41 4.28 -8.81
CA VAL A 48 0.23 4.07 -10.26
C VAL A 48 0.72 2.68 -10.68
N GLU A 49 1.81 2.21 -10.08
CA GLU A 49 2.40 0.92 -10.43
C GLU A 49 1.60 -0.27 -9.89
N VAL A 50 0.83 -0.06 -8.82
CA VAL A 50 -0.07 -1.10 -8.29
C VAL A 50 -1.02 -1.61 -9.36
N PHE A 51 -1.53 -0.73 -10.24
CA PHE A 51 -2.45 -1.15 -11.31
C PHE A 51 -1.77 -1.96 -12.41
N SER A 52 -0.53 -1.63 -12.77
CA SER A 52 0.27 -2.47 -13.68
C SER A 52 0.56 -3.84 -13.06
N GLN A 53 0.96 -3.86 -11.78
CA GLN A 53 1.23 -5.11 -11.05
C GLN A 53 -0.02 -5.98 -10.85
N LEU A 54 -1.20 -5.37 -10.70
CA LEU A 54 -2.47 -6.09 -10.69
C LEU A 54 -2.76 -6.71 -12.07
N ALA A 55 -2.57 -5.97 -13.16
CA ALA A 55 -2.77 -6.47 -14.53
C ALA A 55 -1.79 -7.62 -14.88
N GLU A 56 -0.55 -7.54 -14.41
CA GLU A 56 0.46 -8.61 -14.53
C GLU A 56 0.22 -9.78 -13.57
N GLY A 57 -0.67 -9.61 -12.59
CA GLY A 57 -0.98 -10.61 -11.57
C GLY A 57 0.11 -10.80 -10.51
N SER A 58 1.08 -9.89 -10.38
CA SER A 58 2.06 -9.90 -9.28
C SER A 58 1.46 -9.40 -7.96
N ILE A 59 0.43 -8.55 -8.04
CA ILE A 59 -0.52 -8.28 -6.96
C ILE A 59 -1.83 -9.00 -7.29
N LYS A 60 -2.39 -9.72 -6.34
CA LYS A 60 -3.63 -10.51 -6.52
C LYS A 60 -4.89 -9.82 -6.04
N ALA A 61 -4.77 -8.88 -5.11
CA ALA A 61 -5.90 -8.20 -4.50
C ALA A 61 -5.58 -6.73 -4.25
N CYS A 62 -6.60 -5.87 -4.35
CA CYS A 62 -6.51 -4.45 -4.07
C CYS A 62 -7.69 -4.03 -3.20
N TRP A 63 -7.43 -3.40 -2.06
CA TRP A 63 -8.46 -2.82 -1.21
C TRP A 63 -8.48 -1.30 -1.40
N ILE A 64 -9.54 -0.80 -2.02
CA ILE A 64 -9.74 0.62 -2.28
C ILE A 64 -10.70 1.18 -1.24
N ILE A 65 -10.27 2.24 -0.55
CA ILE A 65 -11.04 2.88 0.52
C ILE A 65 -11.25 4.36 0.15
N CYS A 66 -12.52 4.77 0.06
CA CYS A 66 -12.92 6.18 -0.09
C CYS A 66 -12.23 6.95 -1.25
N THR A 67 -11.89 6.26 -2.35
CA THR A 67 -11.35 6.88 -3.57
C THR A 67 -11.85 6.13 -4.81
N ASN A 68 -11.79 6.77 -5.99
CA ASN A 68 -12.18 6.19 -7.27
C ASN A 68 -11.01 6.29 -8.26
N PRO A 69 -10.10 5.30 -8.31
CA PRO A 69 -8.91 5.39 -9.14
C PRO A 69 -9.24 5.33 -10.64
N VAL A 70 -10.38 4.75 -11.04
CA VAL A 70 -10.81 4.74 -12.45
C VAL A 70 -11.06 6.17 -12.95
N ALA A 71 -11.51 7.06 -12.07
CA ALA A 71 -11.78 8.45 -12.39
C ALA A 71 -10.58 9.38 -12.16
N THR A 72 -9.72 9.10 -11.16
CA THR A 72 -8.72 10.07 -10.68
C THR A 72 -7.27 9.73 -11.01
N VAL A 73 -6.96 8.50 -11.41
CA VAL A 73 -5.59 8.09 -11.79
C VAL A 73 -5.42 8.20 -13.30
N ALA A 74 -4.26 8.71 -13.74
CA ALA A 74 -3.92 8.78 -15.16
C ALA A 74 -3.88 7.37 -15.80
N ASN A 75 -4.14 7.28 -17.10
CA ASN A 75 -4.23 6.02 -17.84
C ASN A 75 -5.33 5.08 -17.29
N ARG A 76 -6.58 5.54 -17.41
CA ARG A 76 -7.80 4.80 -17.02
C ARG A 76 -7.86 3.36 -17.54
N LYS A 77 -7.34 3.09 -18.74
CA LYS A 77 -7.34 1.73 -19.32
C LYS A 77 -6.57 0.74 -18.44
N THR A 78 -5.38 1.13 -18.00
CA THR A 78 -4.53 0.27 -17.14
C THR A 78 -5.19 0.01 -15.78
N VAL A 79 -5.84 1.03 -15.21
CA VAL A 79 -6.59 0.89 -13.95
C VAL A 79 -7.72 -0.13 -14.08
N ILE A 80 -8.51 -0.06 -15.16
CA ILE A 80 -9.61 -1.00 -15.41
C ILE A 80 -9.07 -2.42 -15.58
N THR A 81 -8.09 -2.62 -16.46
CA THR A 81 -7.49 -3.95 -16.69
C THR A 81 -6.93 -4.56 -15.40
N GLY A 82 -6.25 -3.78 -14.57
CA GLY A 82 -5.72 -4.27 -13.30
C GLY A 82 -6.83 -4.69 -12.31
N LEU A 83 -7.89 -3.90 -12.19
CA LEU A 83 -9.00 -4.23 -11.29
C LEU A 83 -9.80 -5.46 -11.75
N GLU A 84 -9.99 -5.63 -13.05
CA GLU A 84 -10.64 -6.82 -13.64
C GLU A 84 -9.80 -8.09 -13.47
N ALA A 85 -8.47 -7.99 -13.61
CA ALA A 85 -7.58 -9.14 -13.38
C ALA A 85 -7.63 -9.65 -11.93
N ALA A 86 -7.79 -8.73 -10.97
CA ALA A 86 -7.86 -9.05 -9.54
C ALA A 86 -9.18 -9.71 -9.13
N SER A 87 -10.30 -9.38 -9.80
CA SER A 87 -11.60 -9.99 -9.51
C SER A 87 -11.74 -11.41 -10.06
N ALA A 88 -10.92 -11.79 -11.04
CA ALA A 88 -10.97 -13.10 -11.69
C ALA A 88 -10.34 -14.25 -10.87
N THR A 89 -9.66 -13.97 -9.76
CA THR A 89 -8.91 -14.98 -8.99
C THR A 89 -9.73 -15.66 -7.88
N GLY A 90 -11.06 -15.54 -7.91
CA GLY A 90 -12.00 -16.04 -6.90
C GLY A 90 -12.82 -17.29 -7.28
N THR A 91 -12.50 -17.96 -8.39
CA THR A 91 -13.08 -19.27 -8.80
C THR A 91 -12.03 -20.35 -8.76
#